data_AF-A0A562HNI5-F1
#
_entry.id   AF-A0A562HNI5-F1
#
_cell.length_a   1.000
_cell.length_b   1.000
_cell.length_c   1.000
_cell.angle_alpha   90.00
_cell.angle_beta   90.00
_cell.angle_gamma   90.00
#
_symmetry.space_group_name_H-M   'P 1'
#
loop_
_entity.id
_entity.type
_entity.pdbx_description
1 polymer ?
#
loop_
_entity_poly.entity_id
_entity_poly.type
_entity_poly.pdbx_seq_one_letter_code
_entity_poly.pdbx_strand_id
1 'polypeptide(L)'
;MPQTMSNIKQHYKWGFPVDTNSYCFLYLKTAFNTCAYYIGEEKILEQCFDPIRYAILENTNCDDRIESLDMLTIWRGAFEKIPDKGHYVIIESTHQGVTAYVGFYSERICGKMLLSSQPIGNYFTNMLICDWQHRNEYTICLTNNIG
;
A
#
# COMPACT_ATOMS: atom_id res chain seq x y z
N MET A 1 3.25 -17.00 9.00
CA MET A 1 3.38 -17.46 7.60
C MET A 1 2.68 -16.43 6.73
N PRO A 2 3.27 -15.96 5.63
CA PRO A 2 2.57 -15.11 4.67
C PRO A 2 1.41 -15.92 4.08
N GLN A 3 0.18 -15.40 4.18
CA GLN A 3 -0.94 -16.01 3.48
C GLN A 3 -0.93 -15.49 2.04
N THR A 4 -0.88 -16.40 1.08
CA THR A 4 -1.09 -16.08 -0.34
C THR A 4 -2.51 -15.57 -0.56
N MET A 5 -2.68 -14.60 -1.47
CA MET A 5 -3.97 -13.97 -1.76
C MET A 5 -5.06 -14.93 -2.25
N SER A 6 -4.72 -16.18 -2.59
CA SER A 6 -5.71 -17.24 -2.88
C SER A 6 -6.69 -17.46 -1.72
N ASN A 7 -6.25 -17.30 -0.47
CA ASN A 7 -7.08 -17.46 0.72
C ASN A 7 -7.97 -16.24 1.01
N ILE A 8 -7.72 -15.10 0.36
CA ILE A 8 -8.45 -13.85 0.60
C ILE A 8 -9.73 -13.75 -0.23
N LYS A 9 -9.84 -14.52 -1.32
CA LYS A 9 -11.12 -14.71 -2.02
C LYS A 9 -12.25 -15.12 -1.06
N GLN A 10 -11.93 -15.75 0.07
CA GLN A 10 -12.90 -16.21 1.06
C GLN A 10 -13.27 -15.16 2.13
N HIS A 11 -12.51 -14.07 2.27
CA HIS A 11 -12.69 -13.12 3.39
C HIS A 11 -13.35 -11.78 3.01
N TYR A 12 -13.50 -11.48 1.71
CA TYR A 12 -14.26 -10.30 1.30
C TYR A 12 -15.76 -10.56 1.34
N LYS A 13 -16.43 -9.85 2.26
CA LYS A 13 -17.88 -9.95 2.56
C LYS A 13 -18.79 -9.65 1.37
N TRP A 14 -18.24 -9.13 0.27
CA TRP A 14 -18.96 -8.73 -0.93
C TRP A 14 -18.39 -9.50 -2.11
N GLY A 15 -19.04 -10.60 -2.48
CA GLY A 15 -18.64 -11.52 -3.55
C GLY A 15 -18.72 -10.92 -4.96
N PHE A 16 -18.03 -9.81 -5.20
CA PHE A 16 -17.85 -9.26 -6.53
C PHE A 16 -16.91 -10.18 -7.31
N PRO A 17 -17.30 -10.61 -8.53
CA PRO A 17 -16.43 -11.37 -9.42
C PRO A 17 -15.38 -10.41 -10.01
N VAL A 18 -14.42 -9.99 -9.19
CA VAL A 18 -13.23 -9.28 -9.63
C VAL A 18 -12.14 -10.32 -9.85
N ASP A 19 -11.52 -10.32 -11.02
CA ASP A 19 -10.34 -11.16 -11.24
C ASP A 19 -9.21 -10.70 -10.31
N THR A 20 -8.49 -11.65 -9.71
CA THR A 20 -7.46 -11.37 -8.71
C THR A 20 -6.43 -10.37 -9.22
N ASN A 21 -6.10 -10.42 -10.51
CA ASN A 21 -5.09 -9.56 -11.10
C ASN A 21 -5.55 -8.10 -11.17
N SER A 22 -6.78 -7.81 -11.63
CA SER A 22 -7.37 -6.46 -11.60
C SER A 22 -7.46 -5.90 -10.18
N TYR A 23 -7.76 -6.76 -9.21
CA TYR A 23 -7.76 -6.37 -7.79
C TYR A 23 -6.36 -5.96 -7.33
N CYS A 24 -5.34 -6.79 -7.59
CA CYS A 24 -3.96 -6.51 -7.22
C CYS A 24 -3.39 -5.29 -7.98
N PHE A 25 -3.76 -5.11 -9.24
CA PHE A 25 -3.42 -3.94 -10.03
C PHE A 25 -3.87 -2.64 -9.37
N LEU A 26 -5.10 -2.60 -8.84
CA LEU A 26 -5.61 -1.42 -8.13
C LEU A 26 -4.73 -1.07 -6.92
N TYR A 27 -4.35 -2.07 -6.12
CA TYR A 27 -3.46 -1.89 -4.97
C TYR A 27 -2.08 -1.36 -5.39
N LEU A 28 -1.44 -2.00 -6.38
CA LEU A 28 -0.12 -1.59 -6.87
C LEU A 28 -0.13 -0.18 -7.45
N LYS A 29 -1.11 0.15 -8.28
CA LYS A 29 -1.23 1.48 -8.88
C LYS A 29 -1.48 2.56 -7.82
N THR A 30 -2.31 2.26 -6.82
CA THR A 30 -2.57 3.17 -5.70
C THR A 30 -1.30 3.40 -4.89
N ALA A 31 -0.55 2.34 -4.57
CA ALA A 31 0.72 2.44 -3.87
C ALA A 31 1.76 3.24 -4.66
N PHE A 32 1.94 2.94 -5.95
CA PHE A 32 2.91 3.60 -6.82
C PHE A 32 2.61 5.10 -6.95
N ASN A 33 1.36 5.47 -7.23
CA ASN A 33 0.95 6.87 -7.36
C ASN A 33 1.08 7.64 -6.04
N THR A 34 0.77 6.99 -4.90
CA THR A 34 0.94 7.62 -3.58
C THR A 34 2.42 7.81 -3.25
N CYS A 35 3.27 6.84 -3.62
CA CYS A 35 4.70 6.99 -3.48
C CYS A 35 5.21 8.18 -4.31
N ALA A 36 4.81 8.28 -5.59
CA ALA A 36 5.11 9.41 -6.47
C ALA A 36 4.69 10.75 -5.87
N TYR A 37 3.51 10.81 -5.23
CA TYR A 37 3.04 12.00 -4.51
C TYR A 37 4.00 12.43 -3.39
N TYR A 38 4.58 11.48 -2.64
CA TYR A 38 5.50 11.81 -1.54
C TYR A 38 6.93 12.12 -1.98
N ILE A 39 7.43 11.42 -2.99
CA ILE A 39 8.86 11.47 -3.36
C ILE A 39 9.13 12.28 -4.63
N GLY A 40 8.08 12.65 -5.36
CA GLY A 40 8.15 13.37 -6.61
C GLY A 40 8.23 12.45 -7.84
N GLU A 41 7.79 13.00 -8.98
CA GLU A 41 7.75 12.31 -10.27
C GLU A 41 9.17 11.91 -10.75
N GLU A 42 10.14 12.81 -10.64
CA GLU A 42 11.52 12.51 -11.08
C GLU A 42 12.10 11.30 -10.33
N LYS A 43 11.79 11.18 -9.04
CA LYS A 43 12.31 10.12 -8.18
C LYS A 43 11.62 8.77 -8.42
N ILE A 44 10.30 8.76 -8.60
CA ILE A 44 9.56 7.51 -8.85
C ILE A 44 9.90 6.90 -10.22
N LEU A 45 10.47 7.69 -11.14
CA LEU A 45 10.92 7.23 -12.45
C LEU A 45 12.34 6.64 -12.45
N GLU A 46 13.03 6.61 -11.31
CA GLU A 46 14.33 5.93 -11.19
C GLU A 46 14.20 4.41 -11.41
N GLN A 47 15.27 3.80 -11.93
CA GLN A 47 15.32 2.37 -12.28
C GLN A 47 14.96 1.43 -11.13
N CYS A 48 15.14 1.86 -9.88
CA CYS A 48 14.84 1.06 -8.70
C CYS A 48 13.32 0.78 -8.52
N PHE A 49 12.45 1.51 -9.24
CA PHE A 49 11.00 1.31 -9.28
C PHE A 49 10.48 0.61 -10.54
N ASP A 50 11.36 0.37 -11.52
CA ASP A 50 11.03 -0.31 -12.79
C ASP A 50 10.25 -1.61 -12.60
N PRO A 51 10.60 -2.51 -11.65
CA PRO A 51 9.86 -3.76 -11.48
C PRO A 51 8.37 -3.58 -11.19
N ILE A 52 7.99 -2.57 -10.41
CA ILE A 52 6.58 -2.25 -10.14
C ILE A 52 5.97 -1.51 -11.32
N ARG A 53 6.69 -0.55 -11.91
CA ARG A 53 6.21 0.22 -13.06
C ARG A 53 5.83 -0.70 -14.23
N TYR A 54 6.66 -1.70 -14.54
CA TYR A 54 6.36 -2.69 -15.58
C TYR A 54 5.19 -3.60 -15.22
N ALA A 55 5.08 -4.04 -13.95
CA ALA A 55 3.94 -4.85 -13.52
C ALA A 55 2.60 -4.10 -13.68
N ILE A 56 2.57 -2.80 -13.37
CA ILE A 56 1.40 -1.94 -13.56
C ILE A 56 1.12 -1.73 -15.06
N LEU A 57 2.12 -1.37 -15.87
CA LEU A 57 1.92 -1.08 -17.29
C LEU A 57 1.43 -2.29 -18.08
N GLU A 58 2.03 -3.46 -17.84
CA GLU A 58 1.67 -4.69 -18.53
C GLU A 58 0.47 -5.40 -17.90
N ASN A 59 0.04 -4.96 -16.70
CA ASN A 59 -0.98 -5.61 -15.88
C ASN A 59 -0.73 -7.13 -15.73
N THR A 60 0.53 -7.50 -15.45
CA THR A 60 0.95 -8.91 -15.30
C THR A 60 1.61 -9.14 -13.95
N ASN A 61 1.38 -10.34 -13.39
CA ASN A 61 1.96 -10.81 -12.12
C ASN A 61 1.78 -9.81 -10.98
N CYS A 62 0.63 -9.13 -10.93
CA CYS A 62 0.35 -8.14 -9.89
C CYS A 62 0.13 -8.81 -8.53
N ASP A 63 -0.40 -10.04 -8.51
CA ASP A 63 -0.65 -10.84 -7.32
C ASP A 63 0.63 -11.34 -6.64
N ASP A 64 1.65 -11.70 -7.41
CA ASP A 64 2.97 -12.11 -6.89
C ASP A 64 3.70 -10.99 -6.12
N ARG A 65 3.20 -9.75 -6.23
CA ARG A 65 3.81 -8.55 -5.63
C ARG A 65 3.09 -8.06 -4.38
N ILE A 66 2.00 -8.72 -3.98
CA ILE A 66 1.19 -8.33 -2.82
C ILE A 66 1.18 -9.44 -1.78
N GLU A 67 1.75 -9.13 -0.62
CA GLU A 67 1.59 -9.91 0.59
C GLU A 67 0.40 -9.38 1.39
N SER A 68 -0.26 -10.25 2.14
CA SER A 68 -1.35 -9.84 3.01
C SER A 68 -0.87 -9.71 4.44
N LEU A 69 -1.21 -8.59 5.06
CA LEU A 69 -0.73 -8.24 6.38
C LEU A 69 -1.88 -7.73 7.23
N ASP A 70 -1.90 -8.11 8.50
CA ASP A 70 -2.79 -7.54 9.49
C ASP A 70 -2.23 -6.21 10.02
N MET A 71 -2.90 -5.10 9.67
CA MET A 71 -2.52 -3.75 10.08
C MET A 71 -2.43 -3.55 11.58
N LEU A 72 -3.25 -4.24 12.38
CA LEU A 72 -3.19 -4.09 13.84
C LEU A 72 -1.91 -4.68 14.45
N THR A 73 -1.18 -5.48 13.68
CA THR A 73 0.09 -6.08 14.10
C THR A 73 1.23 -5.07 14.01
N ILE A 74 1.25 -4.22 12.98
CA ILE A 74 2.36 -3.29 12.71
C ILE A 74 1.98 -1.84 13.01
N TRP A 75 0.75 -1.45 12.69
CA TRP A 75 0.33 -0.05 12.58
C TRP A 75 -0.91 0.27 13.44
N ARG A 76 -1.07 -0.36 14.61
CA ARG A 76 -2.27 -0.19 15.47
C ARG A 76 -2.64 1.28 15.69
N GLY A 77 -1.70 2.11 16.16
CA GLY A 77 -1.97 3.52 16.44
C GLY A 77 -2.21 4.38 15.19
N ALA A 78 -1.79 3.91 14.01
CA ALA A 78 -2.16 4.56 12.75
C ALA A 78 -3.53 4.09 12.28
N PHE A 79 -3.86 2.81 12.47
CA PHE A 79 -5.16 2.23 12.10
C PHE A 79 -6.32 2.88 12.86
N GLU A 80 -6.13 3.19 14.15
CA GLU A 80 -7.13 3.90 14.97
C GLU A 80 -7.44 5.33 14.49
N LYS A 81 -6.58 5.91 13.64
CA LYS A 81 -6.80 7.24 13.03
C LYS A 81 -7.58 7.17 11.73
N ILE A 82 -7.82 5.98 11.18
CA ILE A 82 -8.55 5.82 9.93
C ILE A 82 -10.05 5.95 10.23
N PRO A 83 -10.78 6.86 9.57
CA PRO A 83 -12.23 6.98 9.74
C PRO A 83 -12.94 5.70 9.27
N ASP A 84 -14.19 5.50 9.68
CA ASP A 84 -14.98 4.36 9.19
C ASP A 84 -15.01 4.37 7.65
N LYS A 85 -14.80 3.19 7.05
CA LYS A 85 -14.76 3.00 5.59
C LYS A 85 -13.76 3.90 4.83
N GLY A 86 -12.77 4.47 5.51
CA GLY A 86 -11.70 5.25 4.89
C GLY A 86 -10.75 4.37 4.06
N HIS A 87 -10.12 4.95 3.06
CA HIS A 87 -8.99 4.32 2.36
C HIS A 87 -7.70 4.83 2.96
N TYR A 88 -6.66 4.00 2.97
CA TYR A 88 -5.36 4.43 3.44
C TYR A 88 -4.23 3.82 2.63
N VAL A 89 -3.13 4.57 2.58
CA VAL A 89 -1.87 4.14 2.01
C VAL A 89 -0.76 4.58 2.95
N ILE A 90 0.04 3.65 3.46
CA ILE A 90 1.27 3.96 4.19
C ILE A 90 2.44 3.69 3.26
N ILE A 91 3.33 4.66 3.10
CA ILE A 91 4.61 4.51 2.40
C ILE A 91 5.72 4.61 3.44
N GLU A 92 6.55 3.58 3.50
CA GLU A 92 7.68 3.45 4.39
C GLU A 92 8.96 3.32 3.56
N SER A 93 9.88 4.28 3.72
CA SER A 93 11.23 4.21 3.16
C SER A 93 12.23 3.91 4.27
N THR A 94 12.96 2.81 4.12
CA THR A 94 14.00 2.37 5.05
C THR A 94 15.27 1.99 4.29
N HIS A 95 16.28 1.48 5.01
CA HIS A 95 17.47 0.88 4.41
C HIS A 95 17.17 -0.35 3.54
N GLN A 96 16.01 -1.01 3.74
CA GLN A 96 15.58 -2.18 2.96
C GLN A 96 14.87 -1.80 1.66
N GLY A 97 14.66 -0.50 1.43
CA GLY A 97 13.97 0.03 0.27
C GLY A 97 12.66 0.73 0.62
N VAL A 98 11.70 0.67 -0.29
CA VAL A 98 10.41 1.37 -0.17
C VAL A 98 9.29 0.35 -0.14
N THR A 99 8.55 0.30 0.95
CA THR A 99 7.40 -0.58 1.14
C THR A 99 6.12 0.25 1.22
N ALA A 100 5.04 -0.26 0.64
CA ALA A 100 3.72 0.32 0.75
C ALA A 100 2.73 -0.65 1.39
N TYR A 101 1.79 -0.08 2.16
CA TYR A 101 0.67 -0.77 2.76
C TYR A 101 -0.61 -0.07 2.31
N VAL A 102 -1.48 -0.77 1.60
CA VAL A 102 -2.72 -0.21 1.06
C VAL A 102 -3.88 -0.97 1.66
N GLY A 103 -4.91 -0.25 2.08
CA GLY A 103 -6.19 -0.86 2.44
C GLY A 103 -7.34 0.05 2.07
N PHE A 104 -8.42 -0.57 1.63
CA PHE A 104 -9.64 0.15 1.27
C PHE A 104 -10.72 -0.10 2.33
N TYR A 105 -11.63 0.85 2.53
CA TYR A 105 -12.79 0.69 3.42
C TYR A 105 -12.45 0.24 4.85
N SER A 106 -11.34 0.76 5.40
CA SER A 106 -10.82 0.44 6.73
C SER A 106 -10.57 -1.06 6.94
N GLU A 107 -10.21 -1.76 5.86
CA GLU A 107 -9.81 -3.16 5.92
C GLU A 107 -8.62 -3.36 6.85
N ARG A 108 -8.80 -4.27 7.81
CA ARG A 108 -7.73 -4.70 8.74
C ARG A 108 -6.64 -5.47 8.02
N ILE A 109 -7.01 -6.32 7.07
CA ILE A 109 -6.05 -7.04 6.23
C ILE A 109 -5.73 -6.15 5.04
N CYS A 110 -4.51 -5.64 5.00
CA CYS A 110 -4.03 -4.77 3.95
C CYS A 110 -3.14 -5.52 2.96
N GLY A 111 -3.00 -4.97 1.76
CA GLY A 111 -1.96 -5.37 0.82
C GLY A 111 -0.65 -4.68 1.20
N LYS A 112 0.40 -5.47 1.41
CA LYS A 112 1.79 -5.03 1.57
C LYS A 112 2.55 -5.32 0.28
N MET A 113 3.30 -4.35 -0.23
CA MET A 113 4.09 -4.49 -1.45
C MET A 113 5.43 -3.78 -1.34
N LEU A 114 6.48 -4.40 -1.85
CA LEU A 114 7.79 -3.78 -1.99
C LEU A 114 7.83 -2.99 -3.30
N LEU A 115 7.88 -1.66 -3.19
CA LEU A 115 7.94 -0.75 -4.35
C LEU A 115 9.34 -0.66 -4.94
N SER A 116 10.35 -0.67 -4.08
CA SER A 116 11.75 -0.74 -4.46
C SER A 116 12.54 -1.51 -3.41
N SER A 117 13.49 -2.34 -3.85
CA SER A 117 14.47 -3.00 -2.98
C SER A 117 15.69 -2.13 -2.69
N GLN A 118 15.73 -0.90 -3.20
CA GLN A 118 16.81 0.06 -2.98
C GLN A 118 16.31 1.27 -2.19
N PRO A 119 17.11 1.80 -1.24
CA PRO A 119 16.76 3.02 -0.53
C PRO A 119 16.81 4.23 -1.48
N ILE A 120 15.91 5.18 -1.27
CA ILE A 120 15.73 6.36 -2.14
C ILE A 120 16.24 7.66 -1.51
N GLY A 121 17.06 7.56 -0.47
CA GLY A 121 17.60 8.70 0.28
C GLY A 121 17.08 8.71 1.71
N ASN A 122 16.36 9.77 2.07
CA ASN A 122 15.86 9.97 3.43
C ASN A 122 14.83 8.89 3.81
N TYR A 123 14.92 8.41 5.06
CA TYR A 123 13.93 7.50 5.62
C TYR A 123 12.72 8.27 6.12
N PHE A 124 11.54 7.73 5.84
CA PHE A 124 10.27 8.31 6.26
C PHE A 124 9.19 7.24 6.33
N THR A 125 8.16 7.53 7.10
CA THR A 125 6.92 6.78 7.08
C THR A 125 5.78 7.77 7.00
N ASN A 126 5.08 7.80 5.86
CA ASN A 126 3.96 8.70 5.64
C ASN A 126 2.69 7.91 5.35
N MET A 127 1.56 8.41 5.84
CA MET A 127 0.25 7.82 5.64
C MET A 127 -0.68 8.81 4.98
N LEU A 128 -1.26 8.42 3.85
CA LEU A 128 -2.35 9.12 3.19
C LEU A 128 -3.67 8.44 3.58
N ILE A 129 -4.67 9.21 3.99
CA ILE A 129 -6.01 8.73 4.32
C ILE A 129 -7.02 9.49 3.45
N CYS A 130 -7.89 8.75 2.77
CA CYS A 130 -9.02 9.30 2.03
C CYS A 130 -10.33 8.95 2.77
N ASP A 131 -10.97 9.96 3.33
CA ASP A 131 -12.32 9.89 3.89
C ASP A 131 -13.32 10.34 2.83
N TRP A 132 -13.64 9.41 1.94
CA TRP A 132 -14.54 9.68 0.81
C TRP A 132 -15.95 10.06 1.28
N GLN A 133 -16.37 9.62 2.47
CA GLN A 133 -17.70 9.93 3.01
C GLN A 133 -17.84 11.41 3.33
N HIS A 134 -16.79 12.01 3.91
CA HIS A 134 -16.77 13.43 4.25
C HIS A 134 -15.99 14.29 3.24
N ARG A 135 -15.46 13.68 2.17
CA ARG A 135 -14.65 14.32 1.13
C ARG A 135 -13.39 15.01 1.68
N ASN A 136 -12.76 14.36 2.66
CA ASN A 136 -11.53 14.86 3.27
C ASN A 136 -10.35 13.94 2.95
N GLU A 137 -9.17 14.53 2.88
CA GLU A 137 -7.90 13.81 2.73
C GLU A 137 -6.94 14.25 3.84
N TYR A 138 -6.25 13.29 4.44
CA TYR A 138 -5.32 13.54 5.54
C TYR A 138 -3.96 12.93 5.23
N THR A 139 -2.91 13.72 5.45
CA THR A 139 -1.53 13.26 5.38
C THR A 139 -0.94 13.24 6.79
N ILE A 140 -0.39 12.11 7.21
CA ILE A 140 0.19 11.91 8.54
C ILE A 140 1.63 11.45 8.36
N CYS A 141 2.58 12.21 8.90
CA CYS A 141 3.94 11.72 9.09
C CYS A 141 3.96 10.85 10.35
N LEU A 142 4.25 9.56 10.18
CA LEU A 142 4.40 8.61 11.26
C LEU A 142 5.85 8.66 11.73
N THR A 143 6.09 9.33 12.85
CA THR A 143 7.38 9.21 13.52
C THR A 143 7.49 7.81 14.11
N ASN A 144 8.52 7.07 13.73
CA ASN A 144 8.85 5.80 14.37
C ASN A 144 9.13 6.07 15.85
N ASN A 145 8.13 5.86 16.72
CA ASN A 145 8.39 5.56 18.12
C ASN A 145 8.93 4.13 18.14
N ILE A 146 10.23 4.01 17.88
CA ILE A 146 10.98 2.80 18.22
C ILE A 146 10.98 2.77 19.75
N GLY A 147 10.01 2.07 20.31
CA GLY A 147 10.05 1.59 21.70
C GLY A 147 10.79 0.26 21.75
#